data_AF-A0A431W1M4-F1
#
_entry.id   AF-A0A431W1M4-F1
#
_cell.length_a   1.000
_cell.length_b   1.000
_cell.length_c   1.000
_cell.angle_alpha   90.00
_cell.angle_beta   90.00
_cell.angle_gamma   90.00
#
_symmetry.space_group_name_H-M   'P 1'
#
loop_
_entity.id
_entity.type
_entity.pdbx_description
1 polymer ?
#
loop_
_entity_poly.entity_id
_entity_poly.type
_entity_poly.pdbx_seq_one_letter_code
_entity_poly.pdbx_strand_id
1 'polypeptide(L)'
;MKRRRRTEILINGSQMLAETLAKTITEHYDVRVIQEPENGLVMMKVRETSKKNLFYPGEVLVTECKVQINGAIGIGIVTGDQPDLACNLAVIDAAYEANFPETKEWSQLLEQEEQNIMKAKAAENQSILKTKVNFETMDVS
;
A
#
# COMPACT_ATOMS: atom_id res chain seq x y z
N MET A 1 10.76 2.72 -10.18
CA MET A 1 10.62 2.26 -8.78
C MET A 1 10.13 0.80 -8.75
N LYS A 2 10.52 -0.02 -7.76
CA LYS A 2 10.02 -1.41 -7.65
C LYS A 2 8.52 -1.42 -7.32
N ARG A 3 7.74 -2.32 -7.95
CA ARG A 3 6.27 -2.46 -7.76
C ARG A 3 5.86 -2.55 -6.29
N ARG A 4 6.51 -3.43 -5.52
CA ARG A 4 6.23 -3.58 -4.09
C ARG A 4 6.38 -2.27 -3.30
N ARG A 5 7.47 -1.52 -3.53
CA ARG A 5 7.76 -0.27 -2.79
C ARG A 5 6.72 0.81 -3.11
N ARG A 6 6.35 0.99 -4.38
CA ARG A 6 5.30 1.97 -4.76
C ARG A 6 3.96 1.63 -4.11
N THR A 7 3.57 0.36 -4.11
CA THR A 7 2.29 -0.09 -3.53
C THR A 7 2.29 0.11 -2.03
N GLU A 8 3.39 -0.21 -1.33
CA GLU A 8 3.51 0.05 0.11
C GLU A 8 3.39 1.55 0.44
N ILE A 9 3.96 2.45 -0.38
CA ILE A 9 3.84 3.89 -0.18
C ILE A 9 2.39 4.35 -0.38
N LEU A 10 1.76 3.93 -1.48
CA LEU A 10 0.39 4.37 -1.81
C LEU A 10 -0.67 3.84 -0.83
N ILE A 11 -0.43 2.67 -0.22
CA ILE A 11 -1.33 2.11 0.81
C ILE A 11 -1.14 2.80 2.17
N ASN A 12 0.11 3.10 2.56
CA ASN A 12 0.41 3.66 3.88
C ASN A 12 0.45 5.21 3.91
N GLY A 13 0.40 5.84 2.74
CA GLY A 13 0.46 7.29 2.57
C GLY A 13 -0.92 7.92 2.39
N SER A 14 -0.91 9.13 1.84
CA SER A 14 -2.12 9.90 1.54
C SER A 14 -2.95 9.29 0.41
N GLN A 15 -4.22 9.01 0.68
CA GLN A 15 -5.19 8.58 -0.34
C GLN A 15 -5.35 9.63 -1.45
N MET A 16 -5.29 10.92 -1.09
CA MET A 16 -5.35 12.03 -2.05
C MET A 16 -4.19 12.00 -3.06
N LEU A 17 -3.02 11.50 -2.66
CA LEU A 17 -1.91 11.30 -3.60
C LEU A 17 -2.29 10.24 -4.62
N ALA A 18 -2.77 9.08 -4.18
CA ALA A 18 -3.20 8.00 -5.09
C ALA A 18 -4.31 8.47 -6.05
N GLU A 19 -5.30 9.20 -5.56
CA GLU A 19 -6.35 9.82 -6.39
C GLU A 19 -5.76 10.77 -7.42
N THR A 20 -4.84 11.66 -7.03
CA THR A 20 -4.23 12.64 -7.93
C THR A 20 -3.44 11.93 -9.04
N LEU A 21 -2.63 10.94 -8.69
CA LEU A 21 -1.84 10.19 -9.66
C LEU A 21 -2.76 9.41 -10.62
N ALA A 22 -3.76 8.71 -10.11
CA ALA A 22 -4.72 7.98 -10.94
C ALA A 22 -5.47 8.93 -11.89
N LYS A 23 -5.87 10.10 -11.40
CA LYS A 23 -6.56 11.13 -12.18
C LYS A 23 -5.75 11.61 -13.38
N THR A 24 -4.44 11.82 -13.21
CA THR A 24 -3.57 12.20 -14.35
C THR A 24 -3.59 11.17 -15.49
N ILE A 25 -3.84 9.89 -15.19
CA ILE A 25 -3.96 8.85 -16.21
C ILE A 25 -5.38 8.79 -16.79
N THR A 26 -6.41 8.81 -15.94
CA THR A 26 -7.80 8.70 -16.40
C THR A 26 -8.25 9.89 -17.27
N GLU A 27 -7.60 11.05 -17.13
CA GLU A 27 -7.88 12.23 -17.96
C GLU A 27 -7.23 12.17 -19.35
N HIS A 28 -6.13 11.43 -19.51
CA HIS A 28 -5.33 11.40 -20.74
C HIS A 28 -5.42 10.08 -21.52
N TYR A 29 -5.79 8.99 -20.86
CA TYR A 29 -5.81 7.65 -21.44
C TYR A 29 -7.16 6.97 -21.21
N ASP A 30 -7.55 6.12 -22.15
CA ASP A 30 -8.75 5.29 -22.00
C ASP A 30 -8.49 4.16 -21.00
N VAL A 31 -9.21 4.19 -19.89
CA VAL A 31 -9.10 3.22 -18.80
C VAL A 31 -10.30 2.30 -18.82
N ARG A 32 -10.06 1.02 -19.12
CA ARG A 32 -11.10 0.00 -19.10
C ARG A 32 -11.06 -0.78 -17.79
N VAL A 33 -12.13 -0.73 -17.03
CA VAL A 33 -12.30 -1.59 -15.86
C VAL A 33 -12.58 -3.02 -16.35
N ILE A 34 -11.70 -3.97 -16.01
CA ILE A 34 -11.88 -5.40 -16.31
C ILE A 34 -12.70 -6.06 -15.21
N GLN A 35 -12.44 -5.65 -13.97
CA GLN A 35 -13.13 -6.12 -12.78
C GLN A 35 -13.41 -4.91 -11.91
N GLU A 36 -14.70 -4.64 -11.73
CA GLU A 36 -15.21 -3.61 -10.82
C GLU A 36 -14.69 -3.85 -9.40
N PRO A 37 -14.55 -2.81 -8.56
CA PRO A 37 -14.08 -2.96 -7.21
C PRO A 37 -15.04 -3.87 -6.43
N GLU A 38 -14.54 -5.03 -6.01
CA GLU A 38 -15.33 -6.01 -5.27
C GLU A 38 -14.65 -6.42 -3.97
N ASN A 39 -15.48 -6.71 -2.97
CA ASN A 39 -15.02 -7.14 -1.66
C ASN A 39 -14.77 -8.65 -1.66
N GLY A 40 -13.60 -9.02 -1.17
CA GLY A 40 -13.14 -10.40 -1.02
C GLY A 40 -12.60 -10.65 0.38
N LEU A 41 -12.33 -11.91 0.66
CA LEU A 41 -11.73 -12.36 1.92
C LEU A 41 -10.41 -13.06 1.62
N VAL A 42 -9.34 -12.61 2.27
CA VAL A 42 -8.01 -13.22 2.16
C VAL A 42 -7.69 -13.96 3.44
N MET A 43 -7.48 -15.27 3.32
CA MET A 43 -7.07 -16.12 4.44
C MET A 43 -5.68 -15.73 4.94
N MET A 44 -5.58 -15.32 6.21
CA MET A 44 -4.30 -15.03 6.85
C MET A 44 -3.52 -16.32 7.08
N LYS A 45 -2.21 -16.27 6.82
CA LYS A 45 -1.29 -17.38 7.06
C LYS A 45 -0.26 -16.95 8.08
N VAL A 46 -0.26 -17.59 9.25
CA VAL A 46 0.71 -17.34 10.32
C VAL A 46 1.53 -18.61 10.53
N ARG A 47 2.82 -18.46 10.85
CA ARG A 47 3.65 -19.57 11.33
C ARG A 47 3.80 -19.46 12.83
N GLU A 48 3.37 -20.49 13.55
CA GLU A 48 3.51 -20.57 15.00
C GLU A 48 5.00 -20.65 15.37
N THR A 49 5.41 -19.92 16.41
CA THR A 49 6.83 -19.69 16.72
C THR A 49 7.53 -20.90 17.33
N SER A 50 6.80 -21.83 17.96
CA SER A 50 7.40 -22.99 18.61
C SER A 50 7.76 -24.11 17.63
N LYS A 51 6.82 -24.54 16.78
CA LYS A 51 7.01 -25.65 15.84
C LYS A 51 7.05 -25.23 14.36
N LYS A 52 6.90 -23.92 14.06
CA LYS A 52 6.84 -23.36 12.69
C LYS A 52 5.70 -23.91 11.83
N ASN A 53 4.67 -24.46 12.49
CA ASN A 53 3.49 -24.99 11.83
C ASN A 53 2.67 -23.86 11.19
N LEU A 54 2.09 -24.12 10.03
CA LEU A 54 1.22 -23.19 9.33
C LEU A 54 -0.15 -23.19 10.00
N PHE A 55 -0.61 -22.02 10.41
CA PHE A 55 -1.88 -21.79 11.08
C PHE A 55 -2.68 -20.71 10.34
N TYR A 56 -4.00 -20.86 10.32
CA TYR A 56 -4.92 -19.98 9.62
C TYR A 56 -5.87 -19.34 10.65
N PRO A 57 -5.47 -18.20 11.26
CA PRO A 57 -6.23 -17.60 12.37
C PRO A 57 -7.57 -16.99 11.94
N GLY A 58 -7.75 -16.70 10.65
CA GLY A 58 -8.95 -16.06 10.13
C GLY A 58 -8.72 -15.37 8.80
N GLU A 59 -9.73 -14.64 8.35
CA GLU A 59 -9.78 -13.94 7.07
C GLU A 59 -9.71 -12.43 7.26
N VAL A 60 -9.15 -11.73 6.28
CA VAL A 60 -9.13 -10.26 6.21
C VAL A 60 -9.97 -9.82 5.03
N LEU A 61 -10.89 -8.87 5.28
CA LEU A 61 -11.63 -8.18 4.23
C LEU A 61 -10.66 -7.38 3.36
N VAL A 62 -10.77 -7.57 2.05
CA VAL A 62 -10.03 -6.80 1.05
C VAL A 62 -10.98 -6.30 -0.02
N THR A 63 -10.62 -5.21 -0.69
CA THR A 63 -11.24 -4.79 -1.94
C THR A 63 -10.23 -4.99 -3.06
N GLU A 64 -10.63 -5.62 -4.15
CA GLU A 64 -9.82 -5.80 -5.36
C GLU A 64 -10.44 -5.11 -6.58
N CYS A 65 -9.60 -4.47 -7.39
CA CYS A 65 -10.01 -3.84 -8.66
C CYS A 65 -8.96 -4.16 -9.73
N LYS A 66 -9.40 -4.43 -10.96
CA LYS A 66 -8.51 -4.69 -12.11
C LYS A 66 -8.88 -3.81 -13.28
N VAL A 67 -7.87 -3.18 -13.87
CA VAL A 67 -8.05 -2.28 -15.01
C VAL A 67 -7.07 -2.61 -16.12
N GLN A 68 -7.43 -2.24 -17.34
CA GLN A 68 -6.60 -2.34 -18.53
C GLN A 68 -6.40 -0.95 -19.14
N ILE A 69 -5.16 -0.61 -19.44
CA ILE A 69 -4.79 0.63 -20.11
C ILE A 69 -3.71 0.32 -21.15
N ASN A 70 -3.95 0.69 -22.42
CA ASN A 70 -3.02 0.44 -23.52
C ASN A 70 -2.51 -1.03 -23.60
N GLY A 71 -3.40 -1.99 -23.36
CA GLY A 71 -3.08 -3.42 -23.34
C GLY A 71 -2.42 -3.94 -22.06
N ALA A 72 -1.94 -3.06 -21.17
CA ALA A 72 -1.36 -3.44 -19.89
C ALA A 72 -2.43 -3.62 -18.81
N ILE A 73 -2.25 -4.61 -17.93
CA ILE A 73 -3.19 -4.92 -16.84
C ILE A 73 -2.60 -4.46 -15.52
N GLY A 74 -3.36 -3.64 -14.80
CA GLY A 74 -3.05 -3.21 -13.45
C GLY A 74 -4.00 -3.82 -12.42
N ILE A 75 -3.47 -4.03 -11.22
CA ILE A 75 -4.20 -4.66 -10.12
C ILE A 75 -4.01 -3.81 -8.87
N GLY A 76 -5.13 -3.46 -8.22
CA GLY A 76 -5.15 -2.82 -6.91
C GLY A 76 -5.86 -3.72 -5.92
N ILE A 77 -5.19 -4.02 -4.80
CA ILE A 77 -5.76 -4.79 -3.69
C ILE A 77 -5.44 -4.03 -2.40
N VAL A 78 -6.48 -3.78 -1.61
CA VAL A 78 -6.40 -3.03 -0.35
C VAL A 78 -7.17 -3.73 0.74
N THR A 79 -6.74 -3.56 1.99
CA THR A 79 -7.47 -4.11 3.14
C THR A 79 -8.65 -3.22 3.52
N GLY A 80 -9.77 -3.83 3.91
CA GLY A 80 -11.03 -3.14 4.22
C GLY A 80 -11.89 -2.93 2.97
N ASP A 81 -12.97 -2.18 3.14
CA ASP A 81 -13.89 -1.75 2.07
C ASP A 81 -13.44 -0.38 1.55
N GLN A 82 -12.58 -0.37 0.53
CA GLN A 82 -11.98 0.85 -0.04
C GLN A 82 -11.97 0.81 -1.57
N PRO A 83 -13.15 0.89 -2.23
CA PRO A 83 -13.27 0.73 -3.68
C PRO A 83 -12.48 1.76 -4.47
N ASP A 84 -12.54 3.03 -4.08
CA ASP A 84 -11.85 4.13 -4.78
C ASP A 84 -10.33 3.93 -4.74
N LEU A 85 -9.79 3.60 -3.56
CA LEU A 85 -8.35 3.34 -3.42
C LEU A 85 -7.93 2.11 -4.22
N ALA A 86 -8.72 1.03 -4.20
CA ALA A 86 -8.44 -0.17 -4.98
C ALA A 86 -8.31 0.15 -6.47
N CYS A 87 -9.26 0.92 -7.03
CA CYS A 87 -9.21 1.27 -8.45
C CYS A 87 -8.12 2.30 -8.77
N ASN A 88 -7.87 3.29 -7.90
CA ASN A 88 -6.74 4.21 -8.08
C ASN A 88 -5.40 3.46 -8.13
N LEU A 89 -5.20 2.48 -7.25
CA LEU A 89 -4.01 1.63 -7.27
C LEU A 89 -3.94 0.79 -8.54
N ALA A 90 -5.06 0.24 -9.01
CA ALA A 90 -5.10 -0.54 -10.25
C ALA A 90 -4.69 0.33 -11.47
N VAL A 91 -5.17 1.56 -11.55
CA VAL A 91 -4.82 2.52 -12.61
C VAL A 91 -3.33 2.87 -12.57
N ILE A 92 -2.81 3.22 -11.39
CA ILE A 92 -1.38 3.54 -11.21
C ILE A 92 -0.52 2.33 -11.60
N ASP A 93 -0.92 1.13 -11.19
CA ASP A 93 -0.20 -0.10 -11.49
C ASP A 93 -0.18 -0.41 -12.99
N ALA A 94 -1.31 -0.24 -13.69
CA ALA A 94 -1.41 -0.37 -15.14
C ALA A 94 -0.55 0.67 -15.87
N ALA A 95 -0.54 1.92 -15.40
CA ALA A 95 0.27 3.00 -15.99
C ALA A 95 1.76 2.70 -15.92
N TYR A 96 2.24 2.15 -14.80
CA TYR A 96 3.62 1.68 -14.67
C TYR A 96 3.93 0.52 -15.61
N GLU A 97 3.02 -0.43 -15.78
CA GLU A 97 3.21 -1.57 -16.69
C GLU A 97 3.20 -1.13 -18.16
N ALA A 98 2.38 -0.13 -18.51
CA ALA A 98 2.34 0.50 -19.82
C ALA A 98 3.52 1.46 -20.10
N ASN A 99 4.40 1.70 -19.12
CA ASN A 99 5.54 2.61 -19.20
C ASN A 99 5.19 4.05 -19.63
N PHE A 100 4.10 4.60 -19.12
CA PHE A 100 3.68 5.96 -19.44
C PHE A 100 4.65 7.04 -18.94
N PRO A 101 4.78 8.18 -19.65
CA PRO A 101 5.74 9.23 -19.31
C PRO A 101 5.51 9.85 -17.92
N GLU A 102 4.25 10.01 -17.50
CA GLU A 102 3.82 10.58 -16.21
C GLU A 102 4.41 9.80 -15.03
N THR A 103 4.59 8.48 -15.19
CA THR A 103 5.14 7.61 -14.15
C THR A 103 6.57 7.96 -13.74
N LYS A 104 7.31 8.67 -14.61
CA LYS A 104 8.66 9.19 -14.31
C LYS A 104 8.58 10.34 -13.32
N GLU A 105 7.64 11.25 -13.50
CA GLU A 105 7.44 12.43 -12.64
C GLU A 105 6.96 12.04 -11.24
N TRP A 106 6.17 10.97 -11.14
CA TRP A 106 5.65 10.47 -9.86
C TRP A 106 6.74 9.99 -8.90
N SER A 107 7.94 9.65 -9.39
CA SER A 107 9.01 9.10 -8.55
C SER A 107 9.39 10.05 -7.42
N GLN A 108 9.48 11.36 -7.71
CA GLN A 108 9.80 12.38 -6.71
C GLN A 108 8.67 12.53 -5.68
N LEU A 109 7.41 12.50 -6.12
CA LEU A 109 6.25 12.60 -5.24
C LEU A 109 6.16 11.40 -4.29
N LEU A 110 6.37 10.18 -4.80
CA LEU A 110 6.37 8.95 -4.02
C LEU A 110 7.53 8.89 -3.02
N GLU A 111 8.71 9.38 -3.39
CA GLU A 111 9.85 9.47 -2.47
C GLU A 111 9.60 10.47 -1.34
N GLN A 112 9.00 11.62 -1.65
CA GLN A 112 8.60 12.59 -0.63
C GLN A 112 7.56 12.01 0.33
N GLU A 113 6.59 11.27 -0.20
CA GLU A 113 5.56 10.64 0.62
C GLU A 113 6.12 9.52 1.49
N GLU A 114 7.06 8.72 0.97
CA GLU A 114 7.76 7.72 1.77
C GLU A 114 8.48 8.34 2.98
N GLN A 115 9.11 9.50 2.79
CA GLN A 115 9.72 10.24 3.90
C GLN A 115 8.69 10.71 4.93
N ASN A 116 7.51 11.16 4.49
CA ASN A 116 6.43 11.56 5.39
C ASN A 116 5.94 10.37 6.23
N ILE A 117 5.74 9.21 5.59
CA ILE A 117 5.37 7.96 6.27
C ILE A 117 6.43 7.57 7.30
N MET A 118 7.71 7.64 6.94
CA MET A 118 8.81 7.33 7.87
C MET A 118 8.84 8.28 9.07
N LYS A 119 8.65 9.59 8.85
CA LYS A 119 8.58 10.58 9.93
C LYS A 119 7.40 10.33 10.87
N ALA A 120 6.22 10.03 10.32
CA ALA A 120 5.03 9.71 11.10
C ALA A 120 5.25 8.46 11.96
N LYS A 121 5.79 7.39 11.38
CA LYS A 121 6.14 6.15 12.09
C LYS A 121 7.18 6.38 13.18
N ALA A 122 8.18 7.22 12.93
CA ALA A 122 9.19 7.54 13.93
C ALA A 122 8.59 8.30 15.13
N ALA A 123 7.68 9.25 14.88
CA ALA A 123 6.96 9.97 15.93
C ALA A 123 6.06 9.04 16.76
N GLU A 124 5.34 8.13 16.11
CA GLU A 124 4.53 7.11 16.78
C GLU A 124 5.40 6.21 17.66
N ASN A 125 6.52 5.70 17.13
CA ASN A 125 7.45 4.88 17.89
C ASN A 125 8.03 5.61 19.11
N GLN A 126 8.30 6.91 19.01
CA GLN A 126 8.77 7.71 20.14
C GLN A 126 7.73 7.77 21.27
N SER A 127 6.45 7.75 20.94
CA SER A 127 5.37 7.69 21.94
C SER A 127 5.34 6.32 22.64
N ILE A 128 5.51 5.24 21.89
CA ILE A 128 5.57 3.86 22.42
C ILE A 128 6.78 3.69 23.34
N LEU A 129 7.94 4.28 23.00
CA LEU A 129 9.13 4.18 23.83
C LEU A 129 8.95 4.77 25.24
N LYS A 130 7.98 5.68 25.45
CA LYS A 130 7.66 6.21 26.78
C LYS A 130 7.07 5.15 27.71
N THR A 131 6.51 4.06 27.20
CA THR A 131 5.97 2.95 27.99
C THR A 131 6.99 1.84 28.22
N LYS A 132 8.23 1.98 27.73
CA LYS A 132 9.30 1.01 27.93
C LYS A 132 9.73 1.01 29.41
N VAL A 133 9.51 -0.11 30.08
CA VAL A 133 10.02 -0.35 31.44
C VAL A 133 11.54 -0.53 31.38
N ASN A 134 12.27 0.24 32.19
CA ASN A 134 13.71 0.07 32.35
C ASN A 134 13.99 -0.82 33.57
N PHE A 135 14.77 -1.88 33.36
CA PHE A 135 15.17 -2.84 34.40
C PHE A 135 16.62 -2.64 34.87
N GLU A 136 17.36 -1.68 34.31
CA GLU A 136 18.70 -1.34 34.79
C GLU A 136 18.60 -0.58 36.12
N THR A 137 19.03 -1.23 37.21
CA THR A 137 19.29 -0.59 38.51
C THR A 137 20.67 0.05 38.49
N MET A 138 20.77 1.30 38.97
CA MET A 138 22.04 1.98 39.23
C MET A 138 22.85 1.12 40.20
N ASP A 139 23.99 0.57 39.77
CA ASP A 139 24.93 -0.08 40.68
C ASP A 139 25.36 0.95 41.73
N VAL A 140 24.92 0.74 42.97
CA VAL A 140 25.39 1.51 44.12
C VAL A 140 26.73 0.90 44.53
N SER A 141 27.81 1.39 43.91
CA SER A 141 29.19 1.15 44.35
C SER A 141 29.58 2.14 45.45
#